data_AF-A0A837IB43-F1
#
_entry.id   AF-A0A837IB43-F1
#
_cell.length_a   1.000
_cell.length_b   1.000
_cell.length_c   1.000
_cell.angle_alpha   90.00
_cell.angle_beta   90.00
_cell.angle_gamma   90.00
#
_symmetry.space_group_name_H-M   'P 1'
#
loop_
_entity.id
_entity.type
_entity.pdbx_description
1 polymer ?
#
loop_
_entity_poly.entity_id
_entity_poly.type
_entity_poly.pdbx_seq_one_letter_code
_entity_poly.pdbx_strand_id
1 'polypeptide(L)'
;MNKIVLTLLGIALGAGALFASNSSALAYRGDPNIQSPNYTAERHEAMTRAFENKDYNAWKEQMQGRGRVSQVINEGNFARFAEMHKLMLEGKTEEAGKIRTELGLGLGDGSGQGQRSGYGRNANR
;
A
#
# COMPACT_ATOMS: atom_id res chain seq x y z
N MET A 1 -38.00 -63.23 -7.07
CA MET A 1 -36.74 -63.84 -6.58
C MET A 1 -35.57 -62.94 -6.97
N ASN A 2 -35.01 -62.30 -5.94
CA ASN A 2 -33.76 -61.57 -5.72
C ASN A 2 -32.80 -61.28 -6.90
N LYS A 3 -32.55 -59.98 -7.13
CA LYS A 3 -31.33 -59.44 -7.76
C LYS A 3 -30.73 -58.30 -6.92
N ILE A 4 -30.62 -58.50 -5.60
CA ILE A 4 -30.02 -57.51 -4.67
C ILE A 4 -28.68 -58.04 -4.16
N VAL A 5 -27.78 -58.40 -5.07
CA VAL A 5 -26.42 -58.81 -4.71
C VAL A 5 -25.47 -58.11 -5.66
N LEU A 6 -24.49 -57.41 -5.08
CA LEU A 6 -23.34 -56.72 -5.69
C LEU A 6 -23.56 -55.29 -6.16
N THR A 7 -23.41 -54.32 -5.24
CA THR A 7 -22.79 -53.00 -5.50
C THR A 7 -22.51 -52.29 -4.17
N LEU A 8 -21.62 -52.86 -3.34
CA LEU A 8 -21.19 -52.26 -2.06
C LEU A 8 -19.66 -52.23 -1.91
N LEU A 9 -18.92 -51.91 -2.98
CA LEU A 9 -17.44 -51.95 -2.96
C LEU A 9 -16.76 -50.84 -3.77
N GLY A 10 -17.28 -49.60 -3.75
CA GLY A 10 -16.79 -48.56 -4.67
C GLY A 10 -16.41 -47.19 -4.13
N ILE A 11 -16.70 -46.81 -2.88
CA ILE A 11 -16.51 -45.42 -2.44
C ILE A 11 -16.05 -45.37 -0.98
N ALA A 12 -14.83 -45.82 -0.71
CA ALA A 12 -14.18 -45.62 0.59
C ALA A 12 -12.74 -45.08 0.50
N LEU A 13 -12.30 -44.61 -0.69
CA LEU A 13 -10.92 -44.13 -0.90
C LEU A 13 -10.85 -42.75 -1.58
N GLY A 14 -11.90 -41.94 -1.49
CA GLY A 14 -11.98 -40.66 -2.21
C GLY A 14 -12.06 -39.39 -1.37
N ALA A 15 -12.07 -39.48 -0.03
CA ALA A 15 -12.36 -38.32 0.84
C ALA A 15 -11.17 -37.81 1.66
N GLY A 16 -9.98 -38.42 1.54
CA GLY A 16 -8.83 -38.11 2.40
C GLY A 16 -7.89 -37.02 1.90
N ALA A 17 -8.00 -36.58 0.64
CA ALA A 17 -6.93 -35.81 -0.01
C ALA A 17 -7.19 -34.30 -0.18
N LEU A 18 -8.32 -33.75 0.28
CA LEU A 18 -8.71 -32.37 -0.06
C LEU A 18 -8.32 -31.28 0.95
N PHE A 19 -7.63 -31.61 2.05
CA PHE A 19 -7.31 -30.62 3.09
C PHE A 19 -5.83 -30.17 3.16
N ALA A 20 -4.96 -30.63 2.26
CA ALA A 20 -3.50 -30.53 2.46
C ALA A 20 -2.76 -29.45 1.66
N SER A 21 -3.43 -28.41 1.15
CA SER A 21 -2.73 -27.32 0.44
C SER A 21 -3.23 -25.92 0.82
N ASN A 22 -3.23 -25.62 2.12
CA ASN A 22 -3.10 -24.23 2.56
C ASN A 22 -1.65 -23.80 2.34
N SER A 23 -1.29 -23.45 1.10
CA SER A 23 -0.01 -22.84 0.79
C SER A 23 0.06 -21.50 1.52
N SER A 24 0.69 -21.47 2.68
CA SER A 24 1.08 -20.25 3.37
C SER A 24 2.07 -19.51 2.47
N ALA A 25 1.57 -18.56 1.69
CA ALA A 25 2.42 -17.63 0.98
C ALA A 25 3.21 -16.84 2.03
N LEU A 26 4.52 -17.05 2.10
CA LEU A 26 5.41 -16.23 2.88
C LEU A 26 5.56 -14.89 2.15
N ALA A 27 4.68 -13.93 2.46
CA ALA A 27 4.90 -12.56 2.05
C ALA A 27 6.15 -12.05 2.77
N TYR A 28 7.15 -11.60 2.02
CA TYR A 28 8.34 -10.97 2.58
C TYR A 28 7.91 -9.78 3.45
N ARG A 29 8.04 -9.95 4.78
CA ARG A 29 7.83 -8.89 5.75
C ARG A 29 9.10 -8.03 5.71
N GLY A 30 9.07 -6.94 4.96
CA GLY A 30 10.22 -6.05 4.78
C GLY A 30 10.92 -5.69 6.09
N ASP A 31 12.23 -5.55 6.06
CA ASP A 31 13.03 -5.19 7.23
C ASP A 31 12.90 -3.68 7.52
N PRO A 32 12.34 -3.29 8.68
CA PRO A 32 12.18 -1.88 9.06
C PRO A 32 13.51 -1.15 9.27
N ASN A 33 14.62 -1.85 9.39
CA ASN A 33 15.95 -1.25 9.55
C ASN A 33 16.61 -0.89 8.21
N ILE A 34 16.08 -1.38 7.08
CA ILE A 34 16.63 -1.06 5.76
C ILE A 34 16.16 0.33 5.35
N GLN A 35 17.10 1.27 5.33
CA GLN A 35 16.89 2.63 4.85
C GLN A 35 17.03 2.70 3.33
N SER A 36 16.28 3.60 2.69
CA SER A 36 16.39 3.83 1.24
C SER A 36 17.80 4.33 0.89
N PRO A 37 18.36 3.99 -0.29
CA PRO A 37 19.62 4.57 -0.77
C PRO A 37 19.64 6.11 -0.80
N ASN A 38 18.47 6.76 -0.73
CA ASN A 38 18.31 8.21 -0.70
C ASN A 38 18.05 8.78 0.72
N TYR A 39 18.22 7.97 1.76
CA TYR A 39 18.09 8.41 3.14
C TYR A 39 19.47 8.74 3.71
N THR A 40 19.58 9.94 4.30
CA THR A 40 20.60 10.30 5.28
C THR A 40 19.92 11.05 6.42
N ALA A 41 20.52 11.06 7.61
CA ALA A 41 19.93 11.75 8.76
C ALA A 41 19.80 13.27 8.49
N GLU A 42 20.81 13.85 7.84
CA GLU A 42 20.87 15.27 7.49
C GLU A 42 19.76 15.62 6.49
N ARG A 43 19.53 14.77 5.49
CA ARG A 43 18.46 14.98 4.51
C ARG A 43 17.08 14.85 5.15
N HIS A 44 16.92 13.89 6.06
CA HIS A 44 15.66 13.73 6.80
C HIS A 44 15.35 14.99 7.63
N GLU A 45 16.33 15.49 8.39
CA GLU A 45 16.18 16.70 9.19
C GLU A 45 15.88 17.93 8.32
N ALA A 46 16.60 18.11 7.21
CA ALA A 46 16.36 19.21 6.28
C ALA A 46 14.93 19.16 5.69
N MET A 47 14.45 17.96 5.33
CA MET A 47 13.08 17.75 4.84
C MET A 47 12.04 18.08 5.92
N THR A 48 12.25 17.63 7.16
CA THR A 48 11.34 17.89 8.28
C THR A 48 11.23 19.39 8.56
N ARG A 49 12.35 20.11 8.62
CA ARG A 49 12.35 21.57 8.80
C ARG A 49 11.64 22.30 7.65
N ALA A 50 11.80 21.83 6.42
CA ALA A 50 11.10 22.41 5.28
C ALA A 50 9.58 22.29 5.41
N PHE A 51 9.08 21.15 5.93
CA PHE A 51 7.66 20.98 6.21
C PHE A 51 7.16 21.84 7.38
N GLU A 52 7.92 21.92 8.48
CA GLU A 52 7.57 22.71 9.67
C GLU A 52 7.48 24.20 9.33
N ASN A 53 8.45 24.71 8.58
CA ASN A 53 8.52 26.11 8.19
C ASN A 53 7.72 26.44 6.92
N LYS A 54 7.08 25.44 6.30
CA LYS A 54 6.41 25.56 4.99
C LYS A 54 7.32 26.16 3.91
N ASP A 55 8.60 25.82 3.93
CA ASP A 55 9.62 26.28 3.00
C ASP A 55 9.67 25.39 1.73
N TYR A 56 8.99 25.86 0.68
CA TYR A 56 8.97 25.16 -0.61
C TYR A 56 10.35 25.08 -1.27
N ASN A 57 11.19 26.12 -1.14
CA ASN A 57 12.47 26.16 -1.82
C ASN A 57 13.45 25.17 -1.20
N ALA A 58 13.52 25.14 0.14
CA ALA A 58 14.30 24.15 0.87
C ALA A 58 13.84 22.71 0.53
N TRP A 59 12.52 22.49 0.48
CA TRP A 59 11.97 21.19 0.08
C TRP A 59 12.35 20.79 -1.36
N LYS A 60 12.24 21.73 -2.30
CA LYS A 60 12.52 21.51 -3.72
C LYS A 60 13.97 21.13 -3.96
N GLU A 61 14.90 21.77 -3.25
CA GLU A 61 16.33 21.45 -3.29
C GLU A 61 16.60 20.02 -2.82
N GLN A 62 15.92 19.56 -1.76
CA GLN A 62 16.05 18.19 -1.25
C GLN A 62 15.39 17.14 -2.16
N MET A 63 14.41 17.55 -2.97
CA MET A 63 13.74 16.68 -3.93
C MET A 63 14.48 16.55 -5.26
N GLN A 64 15.24 17.56 -5.70
CA GLN A 64 16.02 17.55 -6.94
C GLN A 64 15.23 17.07 -8.18
N GLY A 65 13.94 17.41 -8.27
CA GLY A 65 13.07 16.97 -9.38
C GLY A 65 12.74 15.47 -9.40
N ARG A 66 13.02 14.74 -8.31
CA ARG A 66 12.78 13.30 -8.21
C ARG A 66 11.31 13.01 -7.94
N GLY A 67 10.75 12.10 -8.73
CA GLY A 67 9.41 11.56 -8.54
C GLY A 67 8.29 12.54 -8.90
N ARG A 68 7.07 11.98 -9.07
CA ARG A 68 5.88 12.72 -9.50
C ARG A 68 5.51 13.88 -8.57
N VAL A 69 5.80 13.77 -7.27
CA VAL A 69 5.54 14.82 -6.29
C VAL A 69 6.24 16.13 -6.64
N SER A 70 7.44 16.09 -7.22
CA SER A 70 8.18 17.30 -7.64
C SER A 70 7.58 18.01 -8.86
N GLN A 71 6.73 17.31 -9.61
CA GLN A 71 6.03 17.86 -10.80
C GLN A 71 4.67 18.47 -10.43
N VAL A 72 4.08 17.99 -9.34
CA VAL A 72 2.74 18.37 -8.89
C VAL A 72 2.79 19.46 -7.83
N ILE A 73 3.80 19.42 -6.97
CA ILE A 73 3.96 20.39 -5.88
C ILE A 73 4.74 21.62 -6.35
N ASN A 74 4.15 22.78 -6.06
CA ASN A 74 4.69 24.10 -6.34
C ASN A 74 4.50 24.99 -5.11
N GLU A 75 5.05 26.20 -5.15
CA GLU A 75 4.98 27.15 -4.04
C GLU A 75 3.54 27.45 -3.60
N GLY A 76 2.60 27.54 -4.55
CA GLY A 76 1.19 27.85 -4.28
C GLY A 76 0.42 26.74 -3.57
N ASN A 77 0.87 25.48 -3.65
CA ASN A 77 0.20 24.35 -3.00
C ASN A 77 1.05 23.67 -1.90
N PHE A 78 2.27 24.15 -1.66
CA PHE A 78 3.20 23.56 -0.70
C PHE A 78 2.66 23.58 0.74
N ALA A 79 2.00 24.65 1.15
CA ALA A 79 1.41 24.74 2.50
C ALA A 79 0.38 23.62 2.76
N ARG A 80 -0.41 23.27 1.73
CA ARG A 80 -1.39 22.20 1.78
C ARG A 80 -0.72 20.82 1.80
N PHE A 81 0.38 20.68 1.05
CA PHE A 81 1.22 19.48 1.10
C PHE A 81 1.90 19.27 2.47
N ALA A 82 2.34 20.35 3.13
CA ALA A 82 2.89 20.29 4.49
C ALA A 82 1.82 19.91 5.52
N GLU A 83 0.59 20.39 5.36
CA GLU A 83 -0.55 19.95 6.19
C GLU A 83 -0.82 18.46 6.02
N MET A 84 -0.81 17.95 4.78
CA MET A 84 -0.92 16.52 4.51
C MET A 84 0.17 15.72 5.24
N HIS A 85 1.43 16.19 5.21
CA HIS A 85 2.53 15.55 5.93
C HIS A 85 2.27 15.50 7.45
N LYS A 86 1.81 16.61 8.04
CA LYS A 86 1.43 16.66 9.45
C LYS A 86 0.31 15.66 9.80
N LEU A 87 -0.75 15.62 9.00
CA LEU A 87 -1.86 14.68 9.20
C LEU A 87 -1.41 13.22 9.11
N MET A 88 -0.46 12.91 8.23
CA MET A 88 0.13 11.57 8.14
C MET A 88 0.92 11.20 9.40
N LEU A 89 1.67 12.14 9.99
CA LEU A 89 2.38 11.93 11.26
C LEU A 89 1.41 11.71 12.43
N GLU A 90 0.26 12.38 12.41
CA GLU A 90 -0.83 12.21 13.38
C GLU A 90 -1.64 10.92 13.17
N GLY A 91 -1.33 10.13 12.14
CA GLY A 91 -2.07 8.91 11.79
C GLY A 91 -3.43 9.15 11.11
N LYS A 92 -3.76 10.42 10.78
CA LYS A 92 -5.01 10.85 10.14
C LYS A 92 -4.98 10.60 8.62
N THR A 93 -4.83 9.34 8.27
CA THR A 93 -4.65 8.88 6.88
C THR A 93 -5.81 9.23 5.95
N GLU A 94 -7.05 9.30 6.43
CA GLU A 94 -8.21 9.68 5.62
C GLU A 94 -8.20 11.17 5.26
N GLU A 95 -7.88 12.03 6.22
CA GLU A 95 -7.79 13.48 6.01
C GLU A 95 -6.62 13.82 5.09
N ALA A 96 -5.45 13.21 5.34
CA ALA A 96 -4.30 13.31 4.45
C ALA A 96 -4.63 12.78 3.04
N GLY A 97 -5.43 11.71 2.95
CA GLY A 97 -5.88 11.13 1.68
C GLY A 97 -6.72 12.09 0.84
N LYS A 98 -7.60 12.89 1.47
CA LYS A 98 -8.37 13.94 0.79
C LYS A 98 -7.44 14.99 0.19
N ILE A 99 -6.46 15.46 0.95
CA ILE A 99 -5.46 16.41 0.47
C ILE A 99 -4.62 15.83 -0.66
N ARG A 100 -4.21 14.56 -0.54
CA ARG A 100 -3.46 13.87 -1.60
C ARG A 100 -4.24 13.85 -2.91
N THR A 101 -5.54 13.60 -2.86
CA THR A 101 -6.43 13.63 -4.03
C THR A 101 -6.61 15.05 -4.57
N GLU A 102 -6.84 16.02 -3.68
CA GLU A 102 -6.97 17.45 -4.01
C GLU A 102 -5.73 17.97 -4.76
N LEU A 103 -4.55 17.62 -4.27
CA LEU A 103 -3.28 17.97 -4.91
C LEU A 103 -2.98 17.13 -6.15
N GLY A 104 -3.79 16.13 -6.48
CA GLY A 104 -3.55 15.25 -7.62
C GLY A 104 -2.37 14.30 -7.43
N LEU A 105 -1.91 14.04 -6.19
CA LEU A 105 -0.81 13.12 -5.85
C LEU A 105 -1.21 11.63 -5.84
N GLY A 106 -2.44 11.30 -6.25
CA GLY A 106 -2.92 9.93 -6.42
C GLY A 106 -2.35 9.25 -7.67
N LEU A 107 -2.33 7.91 -7.66
CA LEU A 107 -2.15 7.12 -8.89
C LEU A 107 -3.48 7.20 -9.63
N GLY A 108 -3.47 7.74 -10.86
CA GLY A 108 -4.66 8.15 -11.62
C GLY A 108 -5.61 7.03 -12.05
N ASP A 109 -5.40 5.82 -11.53
CA ASP A 109 -6.03 4.57 -11.95
C ASP A 109 -6.44 3.68 -10.76
N GLY A 110 -6.53 4.23 -9.54
CA GLY A 110 -6.97 3.46 -8.37
C GLY A 110 -5.97 2.40 -7.88
N SER A 111 -4.79 2.30 -8.50
CA SER A 111 -3.72 1.39 -8.10
C SER A 111 -3.01 1.77 -6.79
N GLY A 112 -3.32 2.97 -6.25
CA GLY A 112 -2.72 3.52 -5.04
C GLY A 112 -3.50 3.33 -3.75
N GLN A 113 -4.68 2.69 -3.79
CA GLN A 113 -5.28 2.16 -2.58
C GLN A 113 -4.42 0.98 -2.13
N GLY A 114 -3.55 1.24 -1.15
CA GLY A 114 -2.88 0.18 -0.42
C GLY A 114 -3.90 -0.91 -0.12
N GLN A 115 -3.55 -2.14 -0.48
CA GLN A 115 -4.36 -3.34 -0.34
C GLN A 115 -4.99 -3.44 1.06
N ARG A 116 -6.14 -2.80 1.23
CA ARG A 116 -7.15 -3.07 2.25
C ARG A 116 -8.33 -3.85 1.68
N SER A 117 -8.34 -4.11 0.37
CA SER A 117 -9.19 -5.14 -0.21
C SER A 117 -8.49 -6.48 -0.06
N GLY A 118 -8.63 -7.07 1.13
CA GLY A 118 -8.46 -8.51 1.29
C GLY A 118 -9.29 -9.22 0.22
N TYR A 119 -8.63 -10.11 -0.50
CA TYR A 119 -9.18 -10.94 -1.57
C TYR A 119 -10.50 -11.59 -1.12
N GLY A 120 -11.59 -11.12 -1.69
CA GLY A 120 -12.93 -11.59 -1.36
C GLY A 120 -13.94 -11.15 -2.39
N ARG A 121 -13.64 -11.36 -3.68
CA ARG A 121 -14.60 -11.34 -4.79
C ARG A 121 -13.89 -11.75 -6.09
N ASN A 122 -13.90 -13.05 -6.37
CA ASN A 122 -14.10 -13.49 -7.74
C ASN A 122 -15.17 -14.58 -7.71
N ALA A 123 -16.41 -14.10 -7.75
CA ALA A 123 -17.57 -14.91 -8.06
C ALA A 123 -17.63 -15.03 -9.58
N ASN A 124 -17.74 -16.27 -10.08
CA ASN A 124 -18.24 -16.68 -11.39
C ASN A 124 -17.86 -15.83 -12.62
N ARG A 125 -17.06 -16.43 -13.50
CA ARG A 125 -17.47 -16.72 -14.89
C ARG A 125 -16.62 -17.83 -15.48
#